data_AF-A0A8C6GXN9-F1
#
_entry.id   AF-A0A8C6GXN9-F1
#
_cell.length_a   1.000
_cell.length_b   1.000
_cell.length_c   1.000
_cell.angle_alpha   90.00
_cell.angle_beta   90.00
_cell.angle_gamma   90.00
#
_symmetry.space_group_name_H-M   'P 1'
#
loop_
_entity.id
_entity.type
_entity.pdbx_description
1 polymer ?
#
loop_
_entity_poly.entity_id
_entity_poly.type
_entity_poly.pdbx_seq_one_letter_code
_entity_poly.pdbx_strand_id
1 'polypeptide(L)' 'MGCMDPPGKGLSHLELPYHLSVPTRLKLTSEGIKEQIYKLAKKGLTPSQIKARGECL' A
#
# COMPACT_ATOMS: atom_id res chain seq x y z
N MET A 1 -12.45 -4.11 -2.75
CA MET A 1 -13.84 -3.65 -3.02
C MET A 1 -14.62 -4.89 -3.39
N GLY A 2 -15.44 -5.37 -2.48
CA GLY A 2 -16.23 -6.58 -2.69
C GLY A 2 -17.26 -6.37 -3.80
N CYS A 3 -17.64 -7.46 -4.45
CA CYS A 3 -18.71 -7.43 -5.42
C CYS A 3 -20.03 -7.21 -4.66
N MET A 4 -20.74 -6.14 -4.97
CA MET A 4 -21.94 -5.77 -4.22
C MET A 4 -23.13 -6.68 -4.47
N ASP A 5 -23.14 -7.55 -5.50
CA ASP A 5 -23.99 -8.75 -5.60
C ASP A 5 -23.59 -9.66 -6.78
N PRO A 6 -22.77 -10.71 -6.58
CA PRO A 6 -22.73 -11.85 -7.49
C PRO A 6 -22.96 -13.19 -6.77
N PRO A 7 -23.65 -14.17 -7.39
CA PRO A 7 -23.74 -15.53 -6.89
C PRO A 7 -22.42 -16.27 -7.16
N GLY A 8 -21.36 -15.89 -6.46
CA GLY A 8 -20.02 -16.45 -6.67
C GLY A 8 -19.01 -15.93 -5.66
N LYS A 9 -18.36 -16.85 -4.95
CA LYS A 9 -17.39 -16.56 -3.88
C LYS A 9 -16.08 -16.05 -4.51
N GLY A 10 -15.86 -14.73 -4.52
CA GLY A 10 -14.56 -14.15 -4.90
C GLY A 10 -13.57 -14.20 -3.74
N LEU A 11 -12.47 -14.96 -3.87
CA LEU A 11 -11.40 -15.07 -2.87
C LEU A 11 -10.22 -14.14 -3.18
N SER A 12 -10.47 -12.85 -3.41
CA SER A 12 -9.42 -11.86 -3.65
C SER A 12 -9.38 -10.82 -2.54
N HIS A 13 -8.65 -11.14 -1.46
CA HIS A 13 -8.32 -10.20 -0.39
C HIS A 13 -6.80 -10.10 -0.26
N LEU A 14 -6.30 -8.89 -0.06
CA LEU A 14 -4.91 -8.65 0.28
C LEU A 14 -4.75 -8.93 1.78
N GLU A 15 -3.93 -9.91 2.14
CA GLU A 15 -3.66 -10.25 3.53
C GLU A 15 -2.46 -9.47 4.05
N LEU A 16 -2.55 -8.96 5.28
CA LEU A 16 -1.47 -8.22 5.91
C LEU A 16 -0.40 -9.20 6.42
N PRO A 17 0.89 -8.81 6.39
CA PRO A 17 1.94 -9.62 6.98
C PRO A 17 1.67 -9.85 8.47
N TYR A 18 1.99 -11.05 8.95
CA TYR A 18 1.76 -11.47 10.33
C TYR A 18 2.45 -10.54 11.36
N HIS A 19 3.59 -9.94 10.97
CA HIS A 19 4.38 -9.08 11.83
C HIS A 19 4.35 -7.64 11.34
N LEU A 20 4.05 -6.70 12.24
CA LEU A 20 3.90 -5.27 11.92
C LEU A 20 5.20 -4.47 12.06
N SER A 21 6.30 -5.10 12.46
CA SER A 21 7.60 -4.43 12.57
C SER A 21 8.28 -4.27 11.21
N VAL A 22 9.03 -3.17 11.07
CA VAL A 22 9.81 -2.88 9.87
C VAL A 22 10.78 -4.03 9.58
N PRO A 23 10.89 -4.50 8.33
CA PRO A 23 11.87 -5.51 7.95
C PRO A 23 13.30 -5.05 8.27
N THR A 24 14.11 -5.90 8.91
CA THR A 24 15.49 -5.57 9.34
C THR A 24 16.41 -5.14 8.20
N ARG A 25 16.12 -5.53 6.95
CA ARG A 25 16.93 -5.20 5.77
C ARG A 25 16.50 -3.89 5.07
N LEU A 26 15.43 -3.25 5.54
CA LEU A 26 14.94 -2.00 4.96
C LEU A 26 15.78 -0.83 5.47
N LYS A 27 16.51 -0.17 4.57
CA LYS A 27 17.37 0.99 4.89
C LYS A 27 16.63 2.33 4.78
N LEU A 28 15.33 2.30 4.50
CA LEU A 28 14.56 3.51 4.24
C LEU A 28 14.17 4.18 5.55
N THR A 29 14.53 5.45 5.69
CA THR A 29 14.15 6.26 6.86
C THR A 29 12.72 6.77 6.69
N SER A 30 12.00 6.94 7.81
CA SER A 30 10.63 7.48 7.84
C SER A 30 10.48 8.83 7.12
N GLU A 31 11.50 9.70 7.18
CA GLU A 31 11.51 11.00 6.48
C GLU A 31 11.57 10.85 4.95
N GLY A 32 12.30 9.85 4.45
CA GLY A 32 12.37 9.54 3.01
C GLY A 32 11.02 9.07 2.46
N ILE A 33 10.25 8.30 3.25
CA ILE A 33 8.89 7.88 2.90
C ILE A 33 7.98 9.09 2.73
N LYS A 34 8.03 10.04 3.67
CA LYS A 34 7.20 11.25 3.61
C LYS A 34 7.49 12.06 2.36
N GLU A 35 8.76 12.29 2.05
CA GLU A 35 9.14 13.05 0.87
C GLU A 35 8.68 12.39 -0.44
N GLN A 36 8.76 11.06 -0.51
CA GLN A 36 8.27 10.28 -1.65
C GLN A 36 6.74 10.38 -1.80
N ILE A 37 5.99 10.30 -0.70
CA ILE A 37 4.53 10.49 -0.70
C ILE A 37 4.19 11.89 -1.21
N TYR A 38 4.84 12.94 -0.72
CA TYR A 38 4.59 14.31 -1.17
C TYR A 38 4.91 14.52 -2.66
N LYS A 39 6.01 13.95 -3.15
CA LYS A 39 6.36 14.02 -4.59
C LYS A 39 5.31 13.32 -5.45
N LEU A 40 4.79 12.18 -5.03
CA LEU A 40 3.77 11.43 -5.77
C LEU A 40 2.39 12.10 -5.68
N ALA A 41 2.04 12.67 -4.53
CA ALA A 41 0.81 13.43 -4.35
C ALA A 41 0.80 14.69 -5.21
N LYS A 42 1.92 15.41 -5.31
CA LYS A 42 2.05 16.57 -6.22
C LYS A 42 1.89 16.22 -7.70
N LYS A 43 2.17 14.96 -8.08
CA LYS A 43 1.92 14.44 -9.43
C LYS A 43 0.45 14.09 -9.68
N GLY A 44 -0.43 14.26 -8.69
CA GLY A 44 -1.87 13.99 -8.82
C GLY A 44 -2.25 12.51 -8.67
N LEU A 45 -1.36 11.66 -8.14
CA LEU A 45 -1.67 10.26 -7.88
C LEU A 45 -2.64 10.12 -6.72
N THR A 46 -3.60 9.22 -6.85
CA THR A 46 -4.56 8.94 -5.77
C THR A 46 -3.89 8.13 -4.66
N PRO A 47 -4.33 8.24 -3.39
CA PRO A 47 -3.75 7.49 -2.28
C PRO A 47 -3.67 5.97 -2.54
N SER A 48 -4.68 5.40 -3.20
CA SER A 48 -4.70 3.98 -3.59
C SER A 48 -3.58 3.62 -4.58
N GLN A 49 -3.31 4.51 -5.54
CA GLN A 49 -2.23 4.33 -6.52
C GLN A 49 -0.85 4.55 -5.88
N ILE A 50 -0.74 5.48 -4.92
CA ILE A 50 0.49 5.70 -4.15
C ILE A 50 0.80 4.48 -3.30
N LYS A 51 -0.19 3.91 -2.60
CA LYS A 51 -0.03 2.68 -1.81
C LYS A 51 0.29 1.45 -2.66
N ALA A 52 -0.20 1.39 -3.90
CA ALA A 52 0.12 0.30 -4.83
C ALA A 52 1.52 0.42 -5.46
N ARG A 53 2.09 1.64 -5.50
CA ARG A 53 3.41 1.92 -6.09
C ARG A 53 4.52 2.05 -5.06
N GLY A 54 4.19 2.52 -3.87
CA GLY A 54 5.08 2.69 -2.73
C GLY A 54 4.91 1.51 -1.80
N GLU A 55 6.04 0.87 -1.51
CA GLU A 55 6.20 -0.24 -0.58
C GLU A 55 5.28 -0.11 0.65
N CYS A 56 4.26 -0.94 0.68
CA CYS A 56 3.62 -1.40 1.91
C CYS A 56 3.78 -2.92 1.95
N LEU A 57 5.04 -3.32 2.14
CA LEU A 57 5.49 -4.55 2.78
C LEU A 57 6.62 -4.17 3.73
#